data_AF-A0A7Z9Y9J6-F1
#
_entry.id   AF-A0A7Z9Y9J6-F1
#
_cell.length_a   1.000
_cell.length_b   1.000
_cell.length_c   1.000
_cell.angle_alpha   90.00
_cell.angle_beta   90.00
_cell.angle_gamma   90.00
#
_symmetry.space_group_name_H-M   'P 1'
#
loop_
_entity.id
_entity.type
_entity.pdbx_description
1 polymer ?
#
loop_
_entity_poly.entity_id
_entity_poly.type
_entity_poly.pdbx_seq_one_letter_code
_entity_poly.pdbx_strand_id
1 'polypeptide(L)'
;MRTSKLMLLERLGRTLGSDEDARRWVQRLRTGDSGDLYRLLLEFVRQGWLTHEEFYWLVPPNDYGATYEVRDVLLAVMYEALNCAERGKPFPALTGEESPPAPDETLQRLQALGQRLLEGLPNFSAWLGRLQTARSPREIRGAYLSAVQRGALSWPGFVFLAPLEDTQRTWLLRDYLLAFLFDRAREMLPEEVATSEPTTEEVG
;
A
#
# COMPACT_ATOMS: atom_id res chain seq x y z
N MET A 1 -5.41 -5.97 -19.24
CA MET A 1 -6.60 -5.47 -18.49
C MET A 1 -6.23 -4.82 -17.16
N ARG A 2 -5.55 -5.50 -16.23
CA ARG A 2 -5.12 -4.92 -14.93
C ARG A 2 -4.34 -3.60 -15.07
N THR A 3 -3.42 -3.53 -16.03
CA THR A 3 -2.65 -2.31 -16.37
C THR A 3 -3.55 -1.14 -16.78
N SER A 4 -4.62 -1.41 -17.54
CA SER A 4 -5.57 -0.37 -17.97
C SER A 4 -6.37 0.20 -16.79
N LYS A 5 -6.76 -0.65 -15.83
CA LYS A 5 -7.45 -0.23 -14.61
C LYS A 5 -6.53 0.59 -13.69
N LEU A 6 -5.27 0.20 -13.55
CA LEU A 6 -4.27 0.96 -12.80
C LEU A 6 -3.98 2.33 -13.42
N MET A 7 -3.80 2.39 -14.74
CA MET A 7 -3.58 3.67 -15.43
C MET A 7 -4.78 4.62 -15.28
N LEU A 8 -6.00 4.09 -15.33
CA LEU A 8 -7.22 4.86 -15.06
C LEU A 8 -7.22 5.44 -13.63
N LEU A 9 -6.88 4.61 -12.63
CA LEU A 9 -6.82 5.04 -11.23
C LEU A 9 -5.68 6.03 -10.96
N GLU A 10 -4.53 5.86 -11.62
CA GLU A 10 -3.43 6.83 -11.58
C GLU A 10 -3.90 8.17 -12.15
N ARG A 11 -4.48 8.18 -13.35
CA ARG A 11 -5.00 9.39 -13.99
C ARG A 11 -5.99 10.11 -13.08
N LEU A 12 -7.00 9.39 -12.59
CA LEU A 12 -8.02 9.95 -11.71
C LEU A 12 -7.41 10.47 -10.40
N GLY A 13 -6.58 9.67 -9.74
CA GLY A 13 -5.95 10.07 -8.48
C GLY A 13 -5.03 11.28 -8.62
N ARG A 14 -4.34 11.43 -9.76
CA ARG A 14 -3.53 12.61 -10.06
C ARG A 14 -4.38 13.84 -10.32
N THR A 15 -5.49 13.70 -11.05
CA THR A 15 -6.48 14.78 -11.23
C THR A 15 -6.98 15.25 -9.87
N LEU A 16 -7.44 14.34 -9.01
CA LEU A 16 -7.92 14.65 -7.66
C LEU A 16 -6.83 15.22 -6.75
N GLY A 17 -5.58 14.75 -6.89
CA GLY A 17 -4.45 15.20 -6.08
C GLY A 17 -3.89 16.57 -6.49
N SER A 18 -4.17 17.03 -7.71
CA SER A 18 -3.78 18.35 -8.22
C SER A 18 -4.90 19.39 -8.12
N ASP A 19 -6.09 18.96 -7.71
CA ASP A 19 -7.26 19.80 -7.50
C ASP A 19 -7.05 20.70 -6.26
N GLU A 20 -7.62 21.91 -6.27
CA GLU A 20 -7.52 22.84 -5.13
C GLU A 20 -8.11 22.24 -3.85
N ASP A 21 -9.13 21.38 -4.00
CA ASP A 21 -9.82 20.67 -2.93
C ASP A 21 -9.23 19.26 -2.67
N ALA A 22 -7.99 18.96 -3.08
CA ALA A 22 -7.37 17.63 -2.93
C ALA A 22 -7.52 17.03 -1.52
N ARG A 23 -7.33 17.85 -0.47
CA ARG A 23 -7.49 17.43 0.94
C ARG A 23 -8.92 17.02 1.28
N ARG A 24 -9.92 17.70 0.71
CA ARG A 24 -11.34 17.36 0.87
C ARG A 24 -11.63 16.01 0.21
N TRP A 25 -11.10 15.76 -0.99
CA TRP A 25 -11.26 14.47 -1.67
C TRP A 25 -10.62 13.33 -0.88
N VAL A 26 -9.41 13.52 -0.35
CA VAL A 26 -8.76 12.56 0.56
C VAL A 26 -9.67 12.26 1.75
N GLN A 27 -10.20 13.29 2.41
CA GLN A 27 -11.04 13.09 3.60
C GLN A 27 -12.30 12.29 3.27
N ARG A 28 -13.00 12.61 2.18
CA ARG A 28 -14.20 11.88 1.74
C ARG A 28 -13.90 10.41 1.42
N LEU A 29 -12.78 10.15 0.74
CA LEU A 29 -12.34 8.79 0.45
C LEU A 29 -12.00 8.00 1.73
N ARG A 30 -11.39 8.65 2.73
CA ARG A 30 -11.01 7.99 3.99
C ARG A 30 -12.19 7.60 4.87
N THR A 31 -13.20 8.46 4.95
CA THR A 31 -14.33 8.28 5.89
C THR A 31 -15.53 7.59 5.29
N GLY A 32 -15.64 7.56 3.96
CA GLY A 32 -16.77 6.95 3.27
C GLY A 32 -16.87 5.44 3.51
N ASP A 33 -18.09 4.98 3.76
CA ASP A 33 -18.43 3.57 3.67
C ASP A 33 -18.61 3.14 2.19
N SER A 34 -18.96 1.88 1.93
CA SER A 34 -19.13 1.40 0.55
C SER A 34 -20.18 2.21 -0.25
N GLY A 35 -21.27 2.62 0.38
CA GLY A 35 -22.33 3.38 -0.28
C GLY A 35 -21.90 4.82 -0.59
N ASP A 36 -21.22 5.47 0.36
CA ASP A 36 -20.68 6.81 0.17
C ASP A 36 -19.57 6.84 -0.88
N LEU A 37 -18.71 5.83 -0.90
CA LEU A 37 -17.66 5.69 -1.92
C LEU A 37 -18.27 5.46 -3.31
N TYR A 38 -19.32 4.65 -3.41
CA TYR A 38 -20.03 4.46 -4.68
C TYR A 38 -20.63 5.78 -5.19
N ARG A 39 -21.32 6.54 -4.32
CA ARG A 39 -21.84 7.87 -4.66
C ARG A 39 -20.75 8.85 -5.04
N LEU A 40 -19.60 8.79 -4.36
CA LEU A 40 -18.44 9.63 -4.68
C LEU A 40 -17.89 9.33 -6.07
N LEU A 41 -17.78 8.05 -6.44
CA LEU A 41 -17.36 7.65 -7.79
C LEU A 41 -18.39 8.09 -8.85
N LEU A 42 -19.69 8.04 -8.56
CA LEU A 42 -20.72 8.62 -9.43
C LEU A 42 -20.59 10.15 -9.56
N GLU A 43 -20.20 10.84 -8.49
CA GLU A 43 -19.92 12.27 -8.54
C GLU A 43 -18.76 12.57 -9.50
N PHE A 44 -17.71 11.74 -9.52
CA PHE A 44 -16.62 11.88 -10.48
C PHE A 44 -17.07 11.69 -11.93
N VAL A 45 -18.06 10.83 -12.18
CA VAL A 45 -18.69 10.73 -13.51
C VAL A 45 -19.43 12.02 -13.85
N ARG A 46 -20.21 12.55 -12.92
CA ARG A 46 -20.95 13.81 -13.10
C ARG A 46 -20.02 15.01 -13.37
N GLN A 47 -18.83 15.02 -12.75
CA GLN A 47 -17.80 16.05 -12.95
C GLN A 47 -16.99 15.84 -14.25
N GLY A 48 -17.22 14.74 -14.99
CA GLY A 48 -16.50 14.43 -16.22
C GLY A 48 -15.07 13.88 -16.02
N TRP A 49 -14.71 13.50 -14.79
CA TRP A 49 -13.40 12.88 -14.49
C TRP A 49 -13.36 11.38 -14.79
N LEU A 50 -14.53 10.75 -14.83
CA LEU A 50 -14.75 9.37 -15.25
C LEU A 50 -15.83 9.32 -16.33
N THR A 51 -15.69 8.40 -17.28
CA THR A 51 -16.80 8.01 -18.15
C THR A 51 -17.69 6.95 -17.49
N HIS A 52 -18.88 6.73 -18.03
CA HIS A 52 -19.75 5.63 -17.59
C HIS A 52 -19.07 4.25 -17.72
N GLU A 53 -18.34 4.02 -18.82
CA GLU A 53 -17.62 2.76 -19.05
C GLU A 53 -16.48 2.56 -18.05
N GLU A 54 -15.72 3.62 -17.80
CA GLU A 54 -14.65 3.62 -16.80
C GLU A 54 -15.19 3.36 -15.39
N PHE A 55 -16.32 3.97 -15.04
CA PHE A 55 -17.01 3.69 -13.77
C PHE A 55 -17.43 2.22 -13.65
N TYR A 56 -18.08 1.67 -14.69
CA TYR A 56 -18.49 0.27 -14.71
C TYR A 56 -17.30 -0.69 -14.58
N TRP A 57 -16.15 -0.36 -15.16
CA TRP A 57 -14.92 -1.16 -15.02
C TRP A 57 -14.28 -1.06 -13.64
N LEU A 58 -14.35 0.11 -13.00
CA LEU A 58 -13.81 0.30 -11.66
C LEU A 58 -14.63 -0.44 -10.63
N VAL A 59 -15.95 -0.32 -10.70
CA VAL A 59 -16.89 -0.89 -9.73
C VAL A 59 -18.01 -1.63 -10.48
N PRO A 60 -17.75 -2.86 -10.93
CA PRO A 60 -18.74 -3.65 -11.62
C PRO A 60 -19.91 -4.01 -10.68
N PRO A 61 -21.13 -4.19 -11.22
CA PRO A 61 -22.28 -4.59 -10.42
C PRO A 61 -22.00 -5.93 -9.73
N ASN A 62 -22.41 -6.04 -8.46
CA ASN A 62 -22.22 -7.19 -7.58
C ASN A 62 -20.80 -7.43 -7.04
N ASP A 63 -19.81 -6.56 -7.34
CA ASP A 63 -18.52 -6.57 -6.66
C ASP A 63 -18.44 -5.48 -5.59
N TYR A 64 -18.98 -5.80 -4.40
CA TYR A 64 -18.99 -4.88 -3.27
C TYR A 64 -17.59 -4.65 -2.66
N GLY A 65 -16.60 -5.48 -3.03
CA GLY A 65 -15.21 -5.35 -2.58
C GLY A 65 -14.40 -4.36 -3.42
N ALA A 66 -14.72 -4.27 -4.71
CA ALA A 66 -14.05 -3.39 -5.67
C ALA A 66 -14.00 -1.92 -5.22
N THR A 67 -15.08 -1.40 -4.62
CA THR A 67 -15.13 -0.01 -4.14
C THR A 67 -14.03 0.33 -3.14
N TYR A 68 -13.73 -0.59 -2.21
CA TYR A 68 -12.69 -0.38 -1.22
C TYR A 68 -11.29 -0.49 -1.82
N GLU A 69 -11.10 -1.39 -2.77
CA GLU A 69 -9.83 -1.53 -3.48
C GLU A 69 -9.54 -0.31 -4.35
N VAL A 70 -10.55 0.19 -5.09
CA VAL A 70 -10.50 1.45 -5.84
C VAL A 70 -10.16 2.62 -4.91
N ARG A 71 -10.83 2.74 -3.77
CA ARG A 71 -10.53 3.75 -2.75
C ARG A 71 -9.06 3.68 -2.32
N ASP A 72 -8.57 2.50 -1.98
CA ASP A 72 -7.21 2.34 -1.45
C ASP A 72 -6.15 2.76 -2.47
N VAL A 73 -6.33 2.40 -3.75
CA VAL A 73 -5.44 2.82 -4.83
C VAL A 73 -5.54 4.33 -5.07
N LEU A 74 -6.74 4.91 -5.12
CA LEU A 74 -6.92 6.36 -5.29
C LEU A 74 -6.23 7.13 -4.16
N LEU A 75 -6.40 6.68 -2.91
CA LEU A 75 -5.72 7.29 -1.77
C LEU A 75 -4.20 7.16 -1.89
N ALA A 76 -3.68 6.02 -2.34
CA ALA A 76 -2.24 5.85 -2.52
C ALA A 76 -1.66 6.84 -3.56
N VAL A 77 -2.34 6.98 -4.70
CA VAL A 77 -1.96 7.94 -5.75
C VAL A 77 -2.05 9.38 -5.23
N MET A 78 -3.13 9.73 -4.54
CA MET A 78 -3.32 11.08 -4.00
C MET A 78 -2.30 11.42 -2.91
N TYR A 79 -1.98 10.49 -2.01
CA TYR A 79 -0.93 10.70 -1.02
C TYR A 79 0.44 10.89 -1.66
N GLU A 80 0.77 10.12 -2.71
CA GLU A 80 2.00 10.36 -3.47
C GLU A 80 2.00 11.75 -4.12
N ALA A 81 0.90 12.14 -4.78
CA ALA A 81 0.80 13.45 -5.41
C ALA A 81 1.02 14.59 -4.42
N LEU A 82 0.38 14.52 -3.25
CA LEU A 82 0.57 15.48 -2.16
C LEU A 82 2.01 15.48 -1.64
N ASN A 83 2.59 14.30 -1.37
CA ASN A 83 3.98 14.17 -0.92
C ASN A 83 4.98 14.72 -1.95
N CYS A 84 4.72 14.51 -3.23
CA CYS A 84 5.54 15.01 -4.34
C CYS A 84 5.47 16.54 -4.41
N ALA A 85 4.27 17.11 -4.34
CA ALA A 85 4.07 18.55 -4.31
C ALA A 85 4.77 19.20 -3.11
N GLU A 86 4.62 18.62 -1.90
CA GLU A 86 5.25 19.11 -0.67
C GLU A 86 6.79 19.05 -0.73
N ARG A 87 7.36 18.05 -1.41
CA ARG A 87 8.82 17.83 -1.51
C ARG A 87 9.44 18.40 -2.78
N GLY A 88 8.66 19.03 -3.66
CA GLY A 88 9.13 19.52 -4.97
C GLY A 88 9.66 18.42 -5.88
N LYS A 89 9.14 17.19 -5.77
CA LYS A 89 9.57 16.03 -6.57
C LYS A 89 8.56 15.70 -7.67
N PRO A 90 8.99 15.14 -8.80
CA PRO A 90 8.08 14.66 -9.83
C PRO A 90 7.29 13.45 -9.35
N PHE A 91 6.03 13.35 -9.80
CA PHE A 91 5.20 12.17 -9.54
C PHE A 91 5.75 10.93 -10.25
N PRO A 92 5.95 9.80 -9.56
CA PRO A 92 6.45 8.57 -10.17
C PRO A 92 5.32 7.84 -10.91
N ALA A 93 5.10 8.15 -12.18
CA ALA A 93 4.10 7.47 -13.02
C ALA A 93 4.41 5.98 -13.20
N LEU A 94 3.39 5.13 -13.39
CA LEU A 94 3.63 3.75 -13.83
C LEU A 94 4.14 3.79 -15.27
N THR A 95 5.37 3.33 -15.47
CA THR A 95 5.87 3.00 -16.80
C THR A 95 5.23 1.69 -17.24
N GLY A 96 4.57 1.70 -18.42
CA GLY A 96 3.73 0.60 -18.89
C GLY A 96 4.43 -0.76 -19.00
N GLU A 97 3.63 -1.80 -18.77
CA GLU A 97 3.94 -3.24 -18.75
C GLU A 97 4.86 -3.72 -17.61
N GLU A 98 4.31 -3.77 -16.40
CA GLU A 98 4.82 -4.69 -15.38
C GLU A 98 4.45 -6.14 -15.78
N SER A 99 5.23 -6.74 -16.67
CA SER A 99 5.34 -8.21 -16.66
C SER A 99 5.69 -8.65 -15.24
N PRO A 100 5.15 -9.77 -14.73
CA PRO A 100 5.53 -10.25 -13.42
C PRO A 100 7.07 -10.36 -13.39
N PRO A 101 7.75 -9.65 -12.48
CA PRO A 101 9.20 -9.67 -12.42
C PRO A 101 9.70 -11.09 -12.26
N ALA A 102 10.89 -11.38 -12.78
CA ALA A 102 11.54 -12.66 -12.50
C ALA A 102 11.60 -12.88 -10.97
N PRO A 103 11.67 -14.14 -10.47
CA PRO A 103 11.71 -14.40 -9.04
C PRO A 103 12.76 -13.56 -8.29
N ASP A 104 13.95 -13.41 -8.87
CA ASP A 104 15.04 -12.63 -8.31
C ASP A 104 14.72 -11.13 -8.28
N GLU A 105 14.08 -10.60 -9.33
CA GLU A 105 13.64 -9.19 -9.38
C GLU A 105 12.53 -8.91 -8.36
N THR A 106 11.63 -9.87 -8.14
CA THR A 106 10.58 -9.77 -7.11
C THR A 106 11.21 -9.67 -5.74
N LEU A 107 12.19 -10.53 -5.44
CA LEU A 107 12.91 -10.52 -4.16
C LEU A 107 13.68 -9.21 -3.97
N GLN A 108 14.45 -8.77 -4.97
CA GLN A 108 15.19 -7.52 -4.91
C GLN A 108 14.28 -6.30 -4.68
N ARG A 109 13.15 -6.23 -5.40
CA ARG A 109 12.18 -5.14 -5.23
C ARG A 109 11.57 -5.17 -3.83
N LEU A 110 11.26 -6.35 -3.30
CA LEU A 110 10.74 -6.51 -1.95
C LEU A 110 11.76 -6.08 -0.89
N GLN A 111 13.02 -6.47 -1.03
CA GLN A 111 14.10 -6.05 -0.13
C GLN A 111 14.30 -4.53 -0.17
N ALA A 112 14.30 -3.93 -1.36
CA ALA A 112 14.41 -2.47 -1.51
C ALA A 112 13.25 -1.72 -0.85
N LEU A 113 12.02 -2.22 -0.99
CA LEU A 113 10.85 -1.66 -0.31
C LEU A 113 10.92 -1.85 1.21
N GLY A 114 11.34 -3.04 1.66
CA GLY A 114 11.53 -3.34 3.08
C GLY A 114 12.56 -2.41 3.73
N GLN A 115 13.70 -2.19 3.07
CA GLN A 115 14.75 -1.28 3.55
C GLN A 115 14.23 0.15 3.67
N ARG A 116 13.51 0.64 2.64
CA ARG A 116 12.89 1.98 2.68
C ARG A 116 11.88 2.13 3.82
N LEU A 117 11.13 1.08 4.13
CA LEU A 117 10.18 1.08 5.24
C LEU A 117 10.89 1.15 6.60
N LEU A 118 12.00 0.41 6.77
CA LEU A 118 12.81 0.44 7.99
C LEU A 118 13.39 1.85 8.23
N GLU A 119 13.90 2.50 7.19
CA GLU A 119 14.54 3.81 7.29
C GLU A 119 13.54 4.98 7.37
N GLY A 120 12.44 4.88 6.63
CA GLY A 120 11.56 6.01 6.37
C GLY A 120 10.30 6.07 7.22
N LEU A 121 9.93 4.99 7.92
CA LEU A 121 8.64 4.93 8.61
C LEU A 121 8.74 5.26 10.10
N PRO A 122 8.10 6.36 10.56
CA PRO A 122 8.02 6.63 11.99
C PRO A 122 7.13 5.59 12.69
N ASN A 123 7.51 5.20 13.92
CA ASN A 123 6.83 4.18 14.71
C ASN A 123 6.72 2.82 13.97
N PHE A 124 7.82 2.38 13.37
CA PHE A 124 7.92 1.15 12.58
C PHE A 124 7.31 -0.07 13.31
N SER A 125 7.64 -0.31 14.58
CA SER A 125 7.13 -1.48 15.33
C SER A 125 5.60 -1.53 15.40
N ALA A 126 4.94 -0.38 15.58
CA ALA A 126 3.47 -0.30 15.63
C ALA A 126 2.84 -0.49 14.24
N TRP A 127 3.55 -0.16 13.16
CA TRP A 127 3.12 -0.47 11.81
C TRP A 127 3.33 -1.95 11.47
N LEU A 128 4.48 -2.52 11.85
CA LEU A 128 4.81 -3.92 11.66
C LEU A 128 3.80 -4.82 12.36
N GLY A 129 3.47 -4.52 13.62
CA GLY A 129 2.43 -5.24 14.37
C GLY A 129 1.06 -5.21 13.65
N ARG A 130 0.65 -4.05 13.10
CA ARG A 130 -0.60 -3.94 12.33
C ARG A 130 -0.57 -4.79 11.06
N LEU A 131 0.55 -4.82 10.34
CA LEU A 131 0.71 -5.65 9.14
C LEU A 131 0.68 -7.14 9.48
N GLN A 132 1.36 -7.53 10.56
CA GLN A 132 1.42 -8.90 11.06
C GLN A 132 0.04 -9.43 11.46
N THR A 133 -0.76 -8.61 12.16
CA THR A 133 -2.08 -9.02 12.64
C THR A 133 -3.20 -8.86 11.61
N ALA A 134 -2.91 -8.34 10.42
CA ALA A 134 -3.91 -8.15 9.37
C ALA A 134 -4.50 -9.49 8.90
N ARG A 135 -5.83 -9.59 8.92
CA ARG A 135 -6.62 -10.79 8.62
C ARG A 135 -7.38 -10.70 7.31
N SER A 136 -7.30 -9.57 6.61
CA SER A 136 -7.93 -9.38 5.30
C SER A 136 -7.05 -8.57 4.34
N PRO A 137 -7.23 -8.72 3.01
CA PRO A 137 -6.53 -7.90 2.02
C PRO A 137 -6.74 -6.40 2.22
N ARG A 138 -7.93 -6.02 2.70
CA ARG A 138 -8.25 -4.64 3.06
C ARG A 138 -7.38 -4.12 4.22
N GLU A 139 -7.17 -4.93 5.25
CA GLU A 139 -6.31 -4.55 6.38
C GLU A 139 -4.83 -4.47 5.97
N ILE A 140 -4.38 -5.40 5.12
CA ILE A 140 -3.03 -5.39 4.54
C ILE A 140 -2.82 -4.09 3.74
N ARG A 141 -3.75 -3.76 2.82
CA ARG A 141 -3.73 -2.49 2.09
C ARG A 141 -3.77 -1.29 3.02
N GLY A 142 -4.59 -1.32 4.07
CA GLY A 142 -4.65 -0.24 5.07
C GLY A 142 -3.31 0.03 5.75
N ALA A 143 -2.57 -1.03 6.10
CA ALA A 143 -1.22 -0.90 6.64
C ALA A 143 -0.28 -0.26 5.60
N TYR A 144 -0.21 -0.77 4.38
CA TYR A 144 0.62 -0.19 3.32
C TYR A 144 0.25 1.26 2.99
N LEU A 145 -1.05 1.57 2.92
CA LEU A 145 -1.55 2.91 2.64
C LEU A 145 -1.11 3.91 3.72
N SER A 146 -1.04 3.50 4.98
CA SER A 146 -0.51 4.36 6.05
C SER A 146 0.98 4.65 5.90
N ALA A 147 1.75 3.77 5.25
CA ALA A 147 3.15 4.03 4.90
C ALA A 147 3.26 4.98 3.68
N VAL A 148 2.34 4.88 2.71
CA VAL A 148 2.26 5.84 1.59
C VAL A 148 1.90 7.24 2.08
N GLN A 149 0.91 7.34 2.96
CA GLN A 149 0.52 8.61 3.57
C GLN A 149 1.70 9.33 4.24
N ARG A 150 2.63 8.58 4.85
CA ARG A 150 3.83 9.11 5.52
C ARG A 150 5.01 9.33 4.56
N GLY A 151 4.85 8.96 3.29
CA GLY A 151 5.90 9.05 2.27
C GLY A 151 7.07 8.08 2.47
N ALA A 152 6.86 7.00 3.23
CA ALA A 152 7.83 5.93 3.45
C ALA A 152 7.72 4.82 2.39
N LEU A 153 6.52 4.65 1.82
CA LEU A 153 6.26 3.77 0.68
C LEU A 153 5.76 4.62 -0.49
N SER A 154 6.28 4.41 -1.69
CA SER A 154 5.74 5.06 -2.88
C SER A 154 4.50 4.33 -3.40
N TRP A 155 3.60 5.01 -4.10
CA TRP A 155 2.40 4.37 -4.64
C TRP A 155 2.69 3.20 -5.63
N PRO A 156 3.77 3.17 -6.45
CA PRO A 156 4.08 1.98 -7.25
C PRO A 156 4.58 0.82 -6.37
N GLY A 157 5.13 1.14 -5.20
CA GLY A 157 5.48 0.14 -4.17
C GLY A 157 4.23 -0.42 -3.51
N PHE A 158 3.22 0.42 -3.27
CA PHE A 158 1.91 -0.01 -2.79
C PHE A 158 1.22 -0.97 -3.77
N VAL A 159 1.14 -0.61 -5.06
CA VAL A 159 0.52 -1.47 -6.09
C VAL A 159 1.32 -2.76 -6.29
N PHE A 160 2.65 -2.71 -6.18
CA PHE A 160 3.47 -3.92 -6.19
C PHE A 160 3.13 -4.85 -5.03
N LEU A 161 3.07 -4.34 -3.78
CA LEU A 161 2.81 -5.15 -2.59
C LEU A 161 1.35 -5.60 -2.44
N ALA A 162 0.41 -4.84 -2.99
CA ALA A 162 -1.02 -5.13 -2.99
C ALA A 162 -1.60 -4.97 -4.41
N PRO A 163 -1.30 -5.91 -5.32
CA PRO A 163 -1.77 -5.86 -6.70
C PRO A 163 -3.29 -5.91 -6.78
N LEU A 164 -3.86 -5.10 -7.68
CA LEU A 164 -5.30 -5.07 -7.96
C LEU A 164 -5.82 -6.45 -8.35
N GLU A 165 -6.98 -6.82 -7.81
CA GLU A 165 -7.71 -8.05 -8.15
C GLU A 165 -6.87 -9.34 -7.96
N ASP A 166 -5.82 -9.28 -7.14
CA ASP A 166 -4.91 -10.40 -6.89
C ASP A 166 -4.66 -10.57 -5.39
N THR A 167 -5.69 -11.12 -4.74
CA THR A 167 -5.70 -11.37 -3.30
C THR A 167 -4.60 -12.35 -2.91
N GLN A 168 -4.40 -13.42 -3.68
CA GLN A 168 -3.39 -14.44 -3.38
C GLN A 168 -1.99 -13.83 -3.39
N ARG A 169 -1.65 -13.04 -4.41
CA ARG A 169 -0.35 -12.38 -4.50
C ARG A 169 -0.15 -11.35 -3.40
N THR A 170 -1.21 -10.63 -2.99
CA THR A 170 -1.16 -9.70 -1.86
C THR A 170 -0.73 -10.40 -0.56
N TRP A 171 -1.29 -11.58 -0.27
CA TRP A 171 -0.89 -12.37 0.91
C TRP A 171 0.56 -12.87 0.79
N LEU A 172 0.92 -13.39 -0.37
CA LEU A 172 2.27 -13.90 -0.61
C LEU A 172 3.34 -12.81 -0.41
N LEU A 173 3.14 -11.64 -1.00
CA LEU A 173 4.08 -10.52 -0.89
C LEU A 173 4.12 -9.94 0.53
N ARG A 174 3.00 -9.96 1.26
CA ARG A 174 2.99 -9.64 2.70
C ARG A 174 3.91 -10.58 3.47
N ASP A 175 3.80 -11.88 3.25
CA ASP A 175 4.55 -12.88 4.01
C ASP A 175 6.05 -12.79 3.74
N TYR A 176 6.44 -12.60 2.47
CA TYR A 176 7.83 -12.36 2.14
C TYR A 176 8.35 -11.04 2.72
N LEU A 177 7.55 -9.98 2.73
CA LEU A 177 7.94 -8.71 3.33
C LEU A 177 8.12 -8.85 4.84
N LEU A 178 7.20 -9.52 5.54
CA LEU A 178 7.33 -9.81 6.96
C LEU A 178 8.57 -10.65 7.25
N ALA A 179 8.85 -11.69 6.45
CA ALA A 179 10.05 -12.49 6.60
C ALA A 179 11.33 -11.64 6.52
N PHE A 180 11.43 -10.77 5.51
CA PHE A 180 12.55 -9.83 5.38
C PHE A 180 12.64 -8.87 6.58
N LEU A 181 11.52 -8.29 7.01
CA LEU A 181 11.50 -7.33 8.10
C LEU A 181 11.84 -7.97 9.45
N PHE A 182 11.41 -9.19 9.71
CA PHE A 182 11.79 -9.95 10.91
C PHE A 182 13.27 -10.33 10.89
N ASP A 183 13.80 -10.69 9.73
CA ASP A 183 15.22 -10.97 9.58
C ASP A 183 16.07 -9.75 9.95
N ARG A 184 15.76 -8.58 9.38
CA ARG A 184 16.43 -7.31 9.70
C ARG A 184 16.20 -6.85 11.14
N ALA A 185 15.00 -7.03 11.69
CA ALA A 185 14.73 -6.67 13.07
C ALA A 185 15.56 -7.49 14.08
N ARG A 186 15.88 -8.75 13.76
CA ARG A 186 16.81 -9.57 14.57
C ARG A 186 18.24 -9.05 14.50
N GLU A 187 18.72 -8.66 13.33
CA GLU A 187 20.07 -8.08 13.16
C GLU A 187 20.25 -6.74 13.89
N MET A 188 19.16 -5.99 14.09
CA MET A 188 19.18 -4.71 14.81
C MET A 188 19.13 -4.85 16.34
N LEU A 189 18.81 -6.04 16.86
CA LEU A 189 18.94 -6.35 18.27
C LEU A 189 20.37 -6.90 18.47
N PRO A 190 21.21 -6.28 19.35
CA PRO A 190 22.48 -6.88 19.71
C PRO A 190 22.20 -8.29 20.27
N GLU A 191 23.04 -9.27 19.92
CA GLU A 191 23.08 -10.55 20.63
C GLU A 191 23.43 -10.29 22.10
N GLU A 192 22.43 -10.02 22.95
CA GLU A 192 22.62 -10.05 24.39
C GLU A 192 22.65 -11.50 24.86
N VAL A 193 23.89 -12.00 24.93
CA VAL A 193 24.44 -12.89 25.95
C VAL A 193 23.74 -14.23 26.09
N ALA A 194 24.40 -15.27 25.58
CA ALA A 194 24.32 -16.62 26.15
C ALA A 194 24.63 -16.52 27.66
N THR A 195 23.59 -16.36 28.48
CA THR A 195 23.70 -16.54 29.92
C THR A 195 23.93 -18.03 30.15
N SER A 196 25.23 -18.34 30.24
CA SER A 196 25.85 -19.38 31.04
C SER A 196 24.86 -20.11 31.95
N GLU A 197 24.70 -21.40 31.68
CA GLU A 197 24.15 -22.40 32.60
C GLU A 197 24.68 -22.16 34.02
N PRO A 198 23.83 -22.10 35.06
CA PRO A 198 24.31 -22.35 36.40
C PRO A 198 24.61 -23.85 36.51
N THR A 199 25.90 -24.13 36.62
CA THR A 199 26.50 -25.40 36.99
C THR A 199 25.78 -26.01 38.19
N THR A 200 25.40 -27.28 38.05
CA THR A 200 25.01 -28.16 39.14
C THR A 200 26.14 -28.22 40.17
N GLU A 201 25.91 -27.72 41.38
CA GLU A 201 26.69 -28.12 42.55
C GLU A 201 25.76 -28.83 43.54
N GLU A 202 25.73 -30.16 43.42
CA GLU A 202 25.52 -31.05 44.56
C GLU A 202 26.78 -31.01 45.43
N VAL A 203 26.69 -30.51 46.68
CA VAL A 203 27.47 -30.97 47.85
C VAL A 203 26.69 -30.48 49.08
N GLY A 204 26.02 -31.30 49.89
CA GLY A 204 26.60 -32.20 50.89
C GLY A 204 25.69 -32.19 52.13
#